data_AF-A0A7S2E7S6-F1
#
_entry.id   AF-A0A7S2E7S6-F1
#
_cell.length_a   1.000
_cell.length_b   1.000
_cell.length_c   1.000
_cell.angle_alpha   90.00
_cell.angle_beta   90.00
_cell.angle_gamma   90.00
#
_symmetry.space_group_name_H-M   'P 1'
#
loop_
_entity.id
_entity.type
_entity.pdbx_description
1 polymer ?
#
loop_
_entity_poly.entity_id
_entity_poly.type
_entity_poly.pdbx_seq_one_letter_code
_entity_poly.pdbx_strand_id
1 'polypeptide(L)'
;SSAASAAASAVAFSFAPPPRPAHAKDKSEPVTPETVSFAFDAVRFELNDPSGGVAILASRVASEDYQGIMDYTKEYDLEFRKAKMGRARKLLTDKKVKEEAVLLCNAVTFDLIGMNKSSRPGRENREEAERYLGELRADIAKFLELEGTVDFEAAAAAAAN
;
A
#
# COMPACT_ATOMS: atom_id res chain seq x y z
N SER A 1 51.71 22.24 -47.43
CA SER A 1 50.95 22.37 -46.17
C SER A 1 49.85 21.32 -46.18
N SER A 2 50.07 20.10 -45.68
CA SER A 2 50.12 19.66 -44.27
C SER A 2 48.95 20.18 -43.43
N ALA A 3 47.95 19.32 -43.18
CA ALA A 3 47.74 18.69 -41.87
C ALA A 3 46.53 17.75 -41.93
N ALA A 4 46.78 16.46 -41.67
CA ALA A 4 45.74 15.48 -41.34
C ALA A 4 45.27 15.72 -39.90
N SER A 5 43.96 15.61 -39.66
CA SER A 5 43.40 15.60 -38.31
C SER A 5 42.74 14.23 -38.07
N ALA A 6 43.38 13.45 -37.20
CA ALA A 6 42.83 12.25 -36.59
C ALA A 6 42.27 12.63 -35.21
N ALA A 7 41.06 12.18 -34.88
CA ALA A 7 40.51 12.26 -33.54
C ALA A 7 40.01 10.88 -33.11
N ALA A 8 40.49 10.46 -31.94
CA ALA A 8 40.48 9.11 -31.41
C ALA A 8 39.12 8.65 -30.89
N SER A 9 38.81 7.37 -31.09
CA SER A 9 37.75 6.64 -30.38
C SER A 9 38.14 6.46 -28.91
N ALA A 10 37.32 6.97 -27.99
CA ALA A 10 37.40 6.66 -26.58
C ALA A 10 36.56 5.41 -26.26
N VAL A 11 37.21 4.33 -25.86
CA VAL A 11 36.55 3.13 -25.31
C VAL A 11 36.25 3.41 -23.84
N ALA A 12 34.98 3.57 -23.49
CA ALA A 12 34.56 3.75 -22.10
C ALA A 12 34.62 2.39 -21.37
N PHE A 13 35.55 2.25 -20.43
CA PHE A 13 35.55 1.16 -19.47
C PHE A 13 34.40 1.38 -18.46
N SER A 14 33.38 0.53 -18.51
CA SER A 14 32.29 0.52 -17.54
C SER A 14 32.77 -0.19 -16.27
N PHE A 15 33.04 0.58 -15.21
CA PHE A 15 33.27 0.03 -13.87
C PHE A 15 31.93 -0.40 -13.29
N ALA A 16 31.73 -1.71 -13.11
CA ALA A 16 30.60 -2.23 -12.35
C ALA A 16 30.74 -1.78 -10.88
N PRO A 17 29.71 -1.17 -10.27
CA PRO A 17 29.75 -0.83 -8.86
C PRO A 17 29.83 -2.12 -8.01
N PRO A 18 30.55 -2.09 -6.87
CA PRO A 18 30.63 -3.25 -6.00
C PRO A 18 29.24 -3.67 -5.52
N PRO A 19 28.98 -4.97 -5.36
CA PRO A 19 27.72 -5.47 -4.82
C PRO A 19 27.51 -4.88 -3.43
N ARG A 20 26.36 -4.22 -3.22
CA ARG A 20 25.98 -3.71 -1.89
C ARG A 20 25.77 -4.90 -0.96
N PRO A 21 26.21 -4.83 0.30
CA PRO A 21 25.93 -5.87 1.29
C PRO A 21 24.41 -6.04 1.42
N ALA A 22 23.93 -7.28 1.27
CA ALA A 22 22.56 -7.64 1.50
C ALA A 22 22.23 -7.39 2.98
N HIS A 23 21.35 -6.43 3.27
CA HIS A 23 20.85 -6.24 4.62
C HIS A 23 20.22 -7.53 5.11
N ALA A 24 20.70 -8.02 6.26
CA ALA A 24 20.17 -9.17 6.96
C ALA A 24 18.64 -9.04 7.08
N LYS A 25 17.92 -10.13 6.78
CA LYS A 25 16.47 -10.22 6.96
C LYS A 25 16.13 -9.75 8.38
N ASP A 26 15.40 -8.65 8.50
CA ASP A 26 14.80 -8.23 9.76
C ASP A 26 14.14 -9.45 10.39
N LYS A 27 14.48 -9.71 11.66
CA LYS A 27 13.79 -10.73 12.46
C LYS A 27 12.30 -10.37 12.40
N SER A 28 11.52 -11.24 11.77
CA SER A 28 10.07 -11.07 11.67
C SER A 28 9.52 -10.85 13.07
N GLU A 29 8.75 -9.78 13.28
CA GLU A 29 8.05 -9.54 14.55
C GLU A 29 7.33 -10.83 14.96
N PRO A 30 7.41 -11.24 16.25
CA PRO A 30 6.67 -12.40 16.71
C PRO A 30 5.18 -12.16 16.45
N VAL A 31 4.54 -13.13 15.80
CA VAL A 31 3.10 -13.11 15.57
C VAL A 31 2.46 -13.51 16.89
N THR A 32 1.98 -12.52 17.64
CA THR A 32 1.22 -12.70 18.88
C THR A 32 -0.17 -12.11 18.70
N PRO A 33 -1.16 -12.53 19.51
CA PRO A 33 -2.49 -11.93 19.47
C PRO A 33 -2.47 -10.41 19.59
N GLU A 34 -1.57 -9.86 20.42
CA GLU A 34 -1.45 -8.42 20.60
C GLU A 34 -0.88 -7.73 19.36
N THR A 35 0.15 -8.30 18.70
CA THR A 35 0.73 -7.68 17.51
C THR A 35 -0.22 -7.72 16.31
N VAL A 36 -0.99 -8.81 16.19
CA VAL A 36 -2.06 -8.94 15.18
C VAL A 36 -3.17 -7.94 15.45
N SER A 37 -3.72 -7.90 16.67
CA SER A 37 -4.78 -6.95 17.03
C SER A 37 -4.31 -5.53 16.76
N PHE A 38 -3.12 -5.14 17.23
CA PHE A 38 -2.60 -3.79 17.03
C PHE A 38 -2.50 -3.40 15.55
N ALA A 39 -2.05 -4.31 14.69
CA ALA A 39 -1.92 -4.04 13.26
C ALA A 39 -3.29 -3.93 12.57
N PHE A 40 -4.27 -4.76 12.94
CA PHE A 40 -5.62 -4.70 12.39
C PHE A 40 -6.44 -3.55 12.97
N ASP A 41 -6.26 -3.21 14.26
CA ASP A 41 -6.82 -2.03 14.91
C ASP A 41 -6.46 -0.75 14.14
N ALA A 42 -5.21 -0.63 13.69
CA ALA A 42 -4.77 0.49 12.86
C ALA A 42 -5.50 0.58 11.52
N VAL A 43 -5.92 -0.56 10.94
CA VAL A 43 -6.74 -0.61 9.72
C VAL A 43 -8.21 -0.32 10.05
N ARG A 44 -8.73 -0.83 11.18
CA ARG A 44 -10.10 -0.56 11.65
C ARG A 44 -10.31 0.92 11.97
N PHE A 45 -9.29 1.59 12.50
CA PHE A 45 -9.28 3.03 12.72
C PHE A 45 -9.52 3.79 11.41
N GLU A 46 -8.81 3.42 10.33
CA GLU A 46 -8.93 4.08 9.03
C GLU A 46 -10.33 3.98 8.42
N LEU A 47 -11.02 2.88 8.67
CA LEU A 47 -12.36 2.61 8.15
C LEU A 47 -13.47 3.27 8.98
N ASN A 48 -13.37 3.20 10.31
CA ASN A 48 -14.48 3.47 11.22
C ASN A 48 -14.35 4.79 12.00
N ASP A 49 -13.12 5.29 12.19
CA ASP A 49 -12.90 6.49 12.96
C ASP A 49 -13.24 7.75 12.13
N PRO A 50 -13.89 8.77 12.71
CA PRO A 50 -14.14 10.04 12.02
C PRO A 50 -12.88 10.77 11.56
N SER A 51 -11.74 10.51 12.21
CA SER A 51 -10.42 11.01 11.82
C SER A 51 -9.63 10.04 10.93
N GLY A 52 -10.21 8.87 10.62
CA GLY A 52 -9.69 7.93 9.64
C GLY A 52 -9.79 8.45 8.21
N GLY A 53 -8.90 7.99 7.34
CA GLY A 53 -8.80 8.48 5.98
C GLY A 53 -10.02 8.20 5.11
N VAL A 54 -10.78 7.14 5.39
CA VAL A 54 -12.05 6.87 4.70
C VAL A 54 -13.10 7.93 5.04
N ALA A 55 -13.15 8.40 6.29
CA ALA A 55 -14.05 9.47 6.71
C ALA A 55 -13.62 10.82 6.13
N ILE A 56 -12.32 11.10 6.10
CA ILE A 56 -11.76 12.30 5.46
C ILE A 56 -12.11 12.33 3.96
N LEU A 57 -11.89 11.21 3.25
CA LEU A 57 -12.24 11.08 1.84
C LEU A 57 -13.75 11.26 1.62
N ALA A 58 -14.59 10.66 2.47
CA ALA A 58 -16.04 10.83 2.40
C ALA A 58 -16.45 12.29 2.56
N SER A 59 -15.85 13.02 3.50
CA SER A 59 -16.10 14.44 3.68
C SER A 59 -15.73 15.25 2.45
N ARG A 60 -14.58 14.95 1.82
CA ARG A 60 -14.13 15.68 0.62
C ARG A 60 -14.99 15.39 -0.61
N VAL A 61 -15.44 14.15 -0.77
CA VAL A 61 -16.40 13.77 -1.82
C VAL A 61 -17.72 14.51 -1.61
N ALA A 62 -18.24 14.55 -0.37
CA ALA A 62 -19.48 15.23 -0.06
C ALA A 62 -19.41 16.75 -0.28
N SER A 63 -18.23 17.37 -0.06
CA SER A 63 -17.99 18.79 -0.31
C SER A 63 -17.51 19.11 -1.73
N GLU A 64 -17.44 18.11 -2.63
CA GLU A 64 -16.91 18.25 -3.99
C GLU A 64 -15.50 18.88 -4.04
N ASP A 65 -14.69 18.60 -3.02
CA ASP A 65 -13.31 19.06 -2.91
C ASP A 65 -12.38 18.15 -3.71
N TYR A 66 -12.50 18.21 -5.04
CA TYR A 66 -11.76 17.36 -5.97
C TYR A 66 -10.25 17.53 -5.85
N GLN A 67 -9.77 18.77 -5.65
CA GLN A 67 -8.35 19.03 -5.43
C GLN A 67 -7.86 18.37 -4.13
N GLY A 68 -8.64 18.47 -3.05
CA GLY A 68 -8.35 17.79 -1.81
C GLY A 68 -8.33 16.27 -1.93
N ILE A 69 -9.24 15.67 -2.69
CA ILE A 69 -9.22 14.22 -2.99
C ILE A 69 -7.93 13.86 -3.72
N MET A 70 -7.54 14.64 -4.73
CA MET A 70 -6.34 14.37 -5.51
C MET A 70 -5.07 14.44 -4.68
N ASP A 71 -4.96 15.41 -3.78
CA ASP A 71 -3.76 15.57 -2.95
C ASP A 71 -3.72 14.54 -1.82
N TYR A 72 -4.85 14.28 -1.18
CA TYR A 72 -4.93 13.29 -0.11
C TYR A 72 -4.65 11.86 -0.59
N THR A 73 -5.23 11.44 -1.72
CA THR A 73 -5.08 10.06 -2.24
C THR A 73 -3.64 9.67 -2.59
N LYS A 74 -2.76 10.64 -2.90
CA LYS A 74 -1.34 10.37 -3.25
C LYS A 74 -0.56 9.84 -2.05
N GLU A 75 -0.71 10.49 -0.91
CA GLU A 75 0.03 10.15 0.32
C GLU A 75 -0.67 9.02 1.08
N TYR A 76 -2.01 9.01 1.03
CA TYR A 76 -2.81 8.03 1.74
C TYR A 76 -2.52 6.59 1.32
N ASP A 77 -2.27 6.29 0.02
CA ASP A 77 -1.88 4.93 -0.39
C ASP A 77 -0.61 4.44 0.33
N LEU A 78 0.39 5.32 0.46
CA LEU A 78 1.66 4.95 1.08
C LEU A 78 1.50 4.69 2.58
N GLU A 79 0.79 5.57 3.28
CA GLU A 79 0.58 5.41 4.72
C GLU A 79 -0.36 4.25 5.03
N PHE A 80 -1.45 4.12 4.28
CA PHE A 80 -2.46 3.13 4.55
C PHE A 80 -2.09 1.75 4.02
N ARG A 81 -1.95 1.60 2.70
CA ARG A 81 -1.70 0.29 2.10
C ARG A 81 -0.32 -0.24 2.42
N LYS A 82 0.73 0.59 2.27
CA LYS A 82 2.11 0.11 2.44
C LYS A 82 2.48 -0.04 3.93
N ALA A 83 2.12 0.92 4.79
CA ALA A 83 2.48 0.84 6.20
C ALA A 83 1.47 0.03 7.03
N LYS A 84 0.18 0.40 7.05
CA LYS A 84 -0.83 -0.24 7.92
C LYS A 84 -1.25 -1.61 7.41
N MET A 85 -1.87 -1.70 6.23
CA MET A 85 -2.29 -3.00 5.65
C MET A 85 -1.09 -3.90 5.37
N GLY A 86 0.02 -3.32 4.92
CA GLY A 86 1.27 -4.04 4.67
C GLY A 86 1.86 -4.69 5.93
N ARG A 87 1.70 -4.06 7.10
CA ARG A 87 2.06 -4.65 8.40
C ARG A 87 1.11 -5.78 8.77
N ALA A 88 -0.21 -5.53 8.76
CA ALA A 88 -1.22 -6.53 9.09
C ALA A 88 -1.09 -7.80 8.23
N ARG A 89 -0.88 -7.64 6.91
CA ARG A 89 -0.67 -8.74 5.97
C ARG A 89 0.52 -9.63 6.32
N LYS A 90 1.62 -9.06 6.83
CA LYS A 90 2.82 -9.83 7.18
C LYS A 90 2.57 -10.78 8.36
N LEU A 91 1.61 -10.44 9.22
CA LEU A 91 1.26 -11.20 10.41
C LEU A 91 0.25 -12.32 10.13
N LEU A 92 -0.36 -12.35 8.95
CA LEU A 92 -1.12 -13.52 8.49
C LEU A 92 -0.20 -14.74 8.44
N THR A 93 -0.75 -15.94 8.58
CA THR A 93 0.05 -17.18 8.67
C THR A 93 -0.08 -18.02 7.40
N ASP A 94 -1.32 -18.26 6.96
CA ASP A 94 -1.63 -19.04 5.76
C ASP A 94 -1.19 -18.34 4.46
N LYS A 95 -0.61 -19.12 3.53
CA LYS A 95 -0.12 -18.63 2.24
C LYS A 95 -1.24 -18.15 1.31
N LYS A 96 -2.36 -18.87 1.22
CA LYS A 96 -3.50 -18.50 0.38
C LYS A 96 -4.16 -17.23 0.91
N VAL A 97 -4.31 -17.11 2.22
CA VAL A 97 -4.83 -15.89 2.87
C VAL A 97 -3.89 -14.71 2.61
N LYS A 98 -2.58 -14.91 2.63
CA LYS A 98 -1.61 -13.86 2.23
C LYS A 98 -1.77 -13.43 0.77
N GLU A 99 -1.99 -14.37 -0.14
CA GLU A 99 -2.21 -14.06 -1.56
C GLU A 99 -3.50 -13.25 -1.74
N GLU A 100 -4.59 -13.64 -1.05
CA GLU A 100 -5.84 -12.88 -1.02
C GLU A 100 -5.65 -11.48 -0.43
N ALA A 101 -4.94 -11.36 0.68
CA ALA A 101 -4.60 -10.08 1.28
C ALA A 101 -3.79 -9.18 0.34
N VAL A 102 -2.91 -9.73 -0.51
CA VAL A 102 -2.22 -8.96 -1.56
C VAL A 102 -3.23 -8.41 -2.57
N LEU A 103 -4.20 -9.21 -3.00
CA LEU A 103 -5.22 -8.78 -3.95
C LEU A 103 -6.06 -7.65 -3.38
N LEU A 104 -6.50 -7.76 -2.12
CA LEU A 104 -7.26 -6.70 -1.43
C LEU A 104 -6.44 -5.41 -1.27
N CYS A 105 -5.15 -5.50 -0.91
CA CYS A 105 -4.26 -4.33 -0.88
C CYS A 105 -4.14 -3.65 -2.26
N ASN A 106 -4.11 -4.43 -3.34
CA ASN A 106 -4.04 -3.88 -4.69
C ASN A 106 -5.38 -3.27 -5.11
N ALA A 107 -6.51 -3.86 -4.73
CA ALA A 107 -7.84 -3.32 -4.97
C ALA A 107 -7.99 -1.92 -4.35
N VAL A 108 -7.61 -1.78 -3.07
CA VAL A 108 -7.51 -0.47 -2.39
C VAL A 108 -6.68 0.55 -3.18
N THR A 109 -5.55 0.12 -3.78
CA THR A 109 -4.73 1.02 -4.62
C THR A 109 -5.52 1.50 -5.84
N PHE A 110 -6.22 0.59 -6.51
CA PHE A 110 -7.00 0.90 -7.71
C PHE A 110 -8.20 1.80 -7.39
N ASP A 111 -8.85 1.62 -6.25
CA ASP A 111 -9.94 2.48 -5.81
C ASP A 111 -9.45 3.91 -5.57
N LEU A 112 -8.33 4.08 -4.85
CA LEU A 112 -7.71 5.39 -4.64
C LEU A 112 -7.27 6.05 -5.96
N ILE A 113 -6.74 5.27 -6.91
CA ILE A 113 -6.44 5.75 -8.27
C ILE A 113 -7.72 6.17 -9.01
N GLY A 114 -8.81 5.41 -8.84
CA GLY A 114 -10.12 5.71 -9.41
C GLY A 114 -10.68 7.03 -8.90
N MET A 115 -10.66 7.23 -7.57
CA MET A 115 -11.04 8.50 -6.93
C MET A 115 -10.18 9.66 -7.45
N ASN A 116 -8.86 9.47 -7.53
CA ASN A 116 -7.94 10.49 -8.05
C ASN A 116 -8.26 10.87 -9.50
N LYS A 117 -8.53 9.87 -10.36
CA LYS A 117 -8.83 10.09 -11.79
C LYS A 117 -10.17 10.79 -12.02
N SER A 118 -11.20 10.41 -11.26
CA SER A 118 -12.54 11.02 -11.29
C SER A 118 -12.59 12.41 -10.64
N SER A 119 -11.49 12.86 -10.04
CA SER A 119 -11.36 14.20 -9.44
C SER A 119 -10.48 15.15 -10.25
N ARG A 120 -9.99 14.73 -11.43
CA ARG A 120 -9.09 15.57 -12.24
C ARG A 120 -9.85 16.73 -12.92
N PRO A 121 -9.19 17.87 -13.14
CA PRO A 121 -9.75 18.97 -13.92
C PRO A 121 -10.32 18.54 -15.28
N GLY A 122 -11.60 18.86 -15.51
CA GLY A 122 -12.36 18.48 -16.71
C GLY A 122 -12.87 17.03 -16.73
N ARG A 123 -12.77 16.31 -15.62
CA ARG A 123 -13.26 14.93 -15.43
C ARG A 123 -13.91 14.72 -14.06
N GLU A 124 -14.19 15.80 -13.36
CA GLU A 124 -14.80 15.80 -12.04
C GLU A 124 -16.15 15.09 -12.10
N ASN A 125 -16.24 13.96 -11.41
CA ASN A 125 -17.44 13.15 -11.36
C ASN A 125 -17.63 12.64 -9.94
N ARG A 126 -18.56 13.28 -9.22
CA ARG A 126 -18.92 12.91 -7.87
C ARG A 126 -19.43 11.48 -7.76
N GLU A 127 -20.29 11.03 -8.68
CA GLU A 127 -20.86 9.67 -8.65
C GLU A 127 -19.77 8.61 -8.80
N GLU A 128 -18.79 8.83 -9.68
CA GLU A 128 -17.64 7.93 -9.79
C GLU A 128 -16.76 7.95 -8.54
N ALA A 129 -16.50 9.13 -7.97
CA ALA A 129 -15.74 9.25 -6.74
C ALA A 129 -16.45 8.56 -5.55
N GLU A 130 -17.77 8.69 -5.45
CA GLU A 130 -18.60 7.98 -4.46
C GLU A 130 -18.58 6.47 -4.68
N ARG A 131 -18.65 5.99 -5.94
CA ARG A 131 -18.55 4.56 -6.25
C ARG A 131 -17.21 3.98 -5.79
N TYR A 132 -16.10 4.62 -6.16
CA TYR A 132 -14.78 4.15 -5.75
C TYR A 132 -14.57 4.23 -4.23
N LEU A 133 -15.15 5.23 -3.55
CA LEU A 133 -15.15 5.29 -2.09
C LEU A 133 -15.94 4.11 -1.46
N GLY A 134 -17.04 3.70 -2.09
CA GLY A 134 -17.80 2.52 -1.68
C GLY A 134 -17.01 1.22 -1.87
N GLU A 135 -16.34 1.06 -3.01
CA GLU A 135 -15.45 -0.07 -3.30
C GLU A 135 -14.29 -0.14 -2.30
N LEU A 136 -13.65 1.00 -2.04
CA LEU A 136 -12.59 1.14 -1.04
C LEU A 136 -13.06 0.65 0.35
N ARG A 137 -14.23 1.09 0.81
CA ARG A 137 -14.81 0.65 2.10
C ARG A 137 -15.02 -0.86 2.13
N ALA A 138 -15.58 -1.42 1.06
CA ALA A 138 -15.88 -2.84 0.96
C ALA A 138 -14.59 -3.68 0.98
N ASP A 139 -13.55 -3.26 0.28
CA ASP A 139 -12.30 -4.03 0.21
C ASP A 139 -11.47 -3.93 1.49
N ILE A 140 -11.52 -2.79 2.19
CA ILE A 140 -10.96 -2.69 3.54
C ILE A 140 -11.72 -3.60 4.51
N ALA A 141 -13.05 -3.61 4.47
CA ALA A 141 -13.86 -4.48 5.33
C ALA A 141 -13.54 -5.96 5.10
N LYS A 142 -13.46 -6.41 3.85
CA LYS A 142 -13.04 -7.79 3.52
C LYS A 142 -11.62 -8.09 4.01
N PHE A 143 -10.71 -7.13 3.93
CA PHE A 143 -9.35 -7.33 4.45
C PHE A 143 -9.36 -7.55 5.96
N LEU A 144 -10.21 -6.85 6.69
CA LEU A 144 -10.35 -7.02 8.15
C LEU A 144 -10.91 -8.39 8.53
N GLU A 145 -11.74 -9.02 7.70
CA GLU A 145 -12.23 -10.38 7.94
C GLU A 145 -11.10 -11.42 7.98
N LEU A 146 -9.98 -11.15 7.29
CA LEU A 146 -8.81 -12.03 7.29
C LEU A 146 -8.15 -12.14 8.68
N GLU A 147 -8.39 -11.20 9.59
CA GLU A 147 -7.90 -11.26 10.97
C GLU A 147 -8.33 -12.55 11.67
N GLY A 148 -9.57 -13.00 11.43
CA GLY A 148 -10.12 -14.21 12.04
C GLY A 148 -9.50 -15.52 11.55
N THR A 149 -8.63 -15.45 10.55
CA THR A 149 -7.95 -16.62 9.95
C THR A 149 -6.55 -16.86 10.50
N VAL A 150 -6.07 -16.00 11.42
CA VAL A 150 -4.73 -16.10 11.98
C VAL A 150 -4.64 -17.27 12.95
N ASP A 151 -3.87 -18.28 12.57
CA ASP A 151 -3.53 -19.42 13.43
C ASP A 151 -2.29 -19.12 14.28
N PHE A 152 -2.51 -18.85 15.56
CA PHE A 152 -1.44 -18.55 16.53
C PHE A 152 -0.60 -19.78 16.91
N GLU A 153 -1.14 -21.00 16.82
CA GLU A 153 -0.39 -22.23 17.12
C GLU A 153 0.61 -22.52 16.00
N ALA A 154 0.17 -22.41 14.74
CA ALA A 154 1.04 -22.53 13.58
C ALA A 154 2.13 -21.45 13.57
N ALA A 155 1.81 -20.23 14.02
CA ALA A 155 2.77 -19.13 14.10
C ALA A 155 3.85 -19.36 15.18
N ALA A 156 3.46 -19.87 16.36
CA ALA A 156 4.38 -20.21 17.43
C ALA A 156 5.33 -21.35 17.02
N ALA A 157 4.82 -22.36 16.31
CA ALA A 157 5.64 -23.47 15.78
C ALA A 157 6.66 -23.01 14.73
N ALA A 158 6.31 -22.02 13.90
CA ALA A 158 7.22 -21.43 12.91
C ALA A 158 8.32 -20.58 13.54
N ALA A 159 8.09 -19.98 14.72
CA ALA A 159 9.08 -19.18 15.44
C ALA A 159 10.09 -20.00 16.25
N ALA A 160 9.79 -21.29 16.50
CA ALA A 160 10.62 -22.20 17.29
C ALA A 160 11.63 -23.03 16.47
N ASN A 161 11.57 -22.96 15.13
CA ASN A 161 12.48 -23.62 14.19
C ASN A 161 13.44 -22.62 13.53
#